data_AF-A0A9D0Y5F1-F1
#
_entry.id   AF-A0A9D0Y5F1-F1
#
_cell.length_a   1.000
_cell.length_b   1.000
_cell.length_c   1.000
_cell.angle_alpha   90.00
_cell.angle_beta   90.00
_cell.angle_gamma   90.00
#
_symmetry.space_group_name_H-M   'P 1'
#
loop_
_entity.id
_entity.type
_entity.pdbx_description
1 polymer ?
#
loop_
_entity_poly.entity_id
_entity_poly.type
_entity_poly.pdbx_seq_one_letter_code
_entity_poly.pdbx_strand_id
1 'polypeptide(L)'
;MTLAHLFKAQAIFAWLWVVMIWVAPEMAIQGSGWELTPNIQTMFEFISVPFFMLGVISWMIPTWAADNLKQVGLVSGVGLNAVFVVVTMYHVSIEAVNFDPFNTIPIVIFITLFFWKSRA
;
A
#
# COMPACT_ATOMS: atom_id res chain seq x y z
N MET A 1 -19.18 -6.69 -3.17
CA MET A 1 -18.08 -5.86 -2.62
C MET A 1 -18.39 -4.39 -2.82
N THR A 2 -18.45 -3.60 -1.75
CA THR A 2 -18.71 -2.14 -1.78
C THR A 2 -17.40 -1.36 -1.66
N LEU A 3 -17.43 -0.05 -1.95
CA LEU A 3 -16.25 0.82 -1.82
C LEU A 3 -15.71 0.85 -0.37
N ALA A 4 -16.60 0.78 0.63
CA ALA A 4 -16.20 0.64 2.03
C ALA A 4 -15.40 -0.64 2.32
N HIS A 5 -15.74 -1.76 1.68
CA HIS A 5 -14.99 -2.99 1.82
C HIS A 5 -13.60 -2.88 1.19
N LEU A 6 -13.45 -2.15 0.07
CA LEU A 6 -12.15 -1.94 -0.58
C LEU A 6 -11.20 -1.12 0.29
N PHE A 7 -11.70 -0.05 0.92
CA PHE A 7 -10.93 0.75 1.87
C PHE A 7 -10.43 -0.07 3.07
N LYS A 8 -11.28 -0.95 3.61
CA LYS A 8 -10.89 -1.87 4.69
C LYS A 8 -9.89 -2.93 4.22
N ALA A 9 -10.06 -3.47 3.01
CA ALA A 9 -9.12 -4.44 2.45
C ALA A 9 -7.74 -3.81 2.21
N GLN A 10 -7.67 -2.57 1.70
CA GLN A 10 -6.41 -1.85 1.55
C GLN A 10 -5.75 -1.56 2.92
N ALA A 11 -6.54 -1.23 3.94
CA ALA A 11 -6.03 -1.06 5.30
C ALA A 11 -5.42 -2.36 5.86
N ILE A 12 -6.10 -3.49 5.68
CA ILE A 12 -5.58 -4.81 6.08
C ILE A 12 -4.28 -5.11 5.34
N PHE A 13 -4.22 -4.87 4.04
CA PHE A 13 -3.00 -5.08 3.26
C PHE A 13 -1.84 -4.23 3.77
N ALA A 14 -2.08 -2.94 4.09
CA ALA A 14 -1.06 -2.08 4.69
C ALA A 14 -0.60 -2.62 6.07
N TRP A 15 -1.51 -3.08 6.90
CA TRP A 15 -1.15 -3.66 8.20
C TRP A 15 -0.43 -5.00 8.10
N LEU A 16 -0.70 -5.81 7.08
CA LEU A 16 0.07 -7.02 6.81
C LEU A 16 1.55 -6.66 6.54
N TRP A 17 1.82 -5.58 5.80
CA TRP A 17 3.18 -5.07 5.63
C TRP A 17 3.82 -4.61 6.94
N VAL A 18 3.08 -3.87 7.77
CA VAL A 18 3.59 -3.43 9.08
C VAL A 18 3.97 -4.63 9.96
N VAL A 19 3.08 -5.62 10.04
CA VAL A 19 3.33 -6.86 10.81
C VAL A 19 4.53 -7.62 10.24
N MET A 20 4.65 -7.71 8.91
CA MET A 20 5.78 -8.37 8.27
C MET A 20 7.10 -7.67 8.59
N ILE A 21 7.15 -6.34 8.55
CA ILE A 21 8.35 -5.57 8.90
C ILE A 21 8.79 -5.86 10.34
N TRP A 22 7.86 -5.99 11.29
CA TRP A 22 8.19 -6.18 12.70
C TRP A 22 8.49 -7.64 13.09
N VAL A 23 7.85 -8.61 12.43
CA VAL A 23 7.89 -10.02 12.85
C VAL A 23 8.72 -10.88 11.89
N ALA A 24 8.85 -10.48 10.63
CA ALA A 24 9.56 -11.20 9.58
C ALA A 24 10.26 -10.23 8.60
N PRO A 25 11.20 -9.40 9.07
CA PRO A 25 11.84 -8.38 8.24
C PRO A 25 12.56 -8.96 7.02
N GLU A 26 13.07 -10.18 7.10
CA GLU A 26 13.69 -10.88 5.96
C GLU A 26 12.69 -11.09 4.82
N MET A 27 11.44 -11.44 5.16
CA MET A 27 10.36 -11.60 4.18
C MET A 27 9.95 -10.26 3.58
N ALA A 28 9.92 -9.21 4.41
CA ALA A 28 9.52 -7.86 3.98
C ALA A 28 10.47 -7.27 2.93
N ILE A 29 11.75 -7.67 2.93
CA ILE A 29 12.74 -7.14 1.98
C ILE A 29 13.10 -8.11 0.86
N GLN A 30 12.62 -9.36 0.91
CA GLN A 30 12.99 -10.40 -0.04
C GLN A 30 12.72 -9.98 -1.49
N GLY A 31 11.62 -9.27 -1.73
CA GLY A 31 11.23 -8.78 -3.05
C GLY A 31 12.02 -7.56 -3.54
N SER A 32 12.63 -6.77 -2.66
CA SER A 32 13.29 -5.50 -3.03
C SER A 32 14.73 -5.67 -3.50
N GLY A 33 15.38 -6.80 -3.18
CA GLY A 33 16.79 -7.03 -3.46
C GLY A 33 17.75 -6.29 -2.51
N TRP A 34 17.22 -5.70 -1.43
CA TRP A 34 18.04 -5.06 -0.41
C TRP A 34 18.69 -6.10 0.51
N GLU A 35 19.84 -5.74 1.06
CA GLU A 35 20.45 -6.49 2.16
C GLU A 35 19.82 -6.05 3.49
N LEU A 36 19.42 -7.01 4.33
CA LEU A 36 18.89 -6.71 5.66
C LEU A 36 20.05 -6.33 6.59
N THR A 37 20.33 -5.05 6.70
CA THR A 37 21.25 -4.53 7.71
C THR A 37 20.48 -4.06 8.95
N PRO A 38 21.10 -4.00 10.14
CA PRO A 38 20.45 -3.46 11.33
C PRO A 38 19.89 -2.04 11.12
N ASN A 39 20.62 -1.18 10.39
CA ASN A 39 20.16 0.17 10.08
C ASN A 39 18.93 0.18 9.16
N ILE A 40 18.88 -0.69 8.15
CA ILE A 40 17.73 -0.80 7.25
C ILE A 40 16.51 -1.35 7.99
N GLN A 41 16.70 -2.36 8.85
CA GLN A 41 15.64 -2.88 9.70
C GLN A 41 15.05 -1.79 10.59
N THR A 42 15.90 -1.09 11.36
CA THR A 42 15.45 0.01 12.23
C THR A 42 14.76 1.13 11.43
N MET A 43 15.28 1.47 10.25
CA MET A 43 14.64 2.44 9.37
C MET A 43 13.23 1.99 8.95
N PHE A 44 13.06 0.73 8.55
CA PHE A 44 11.75 0.19 8.18
C PHE A 44 10.78 0.12 9.36
N GLU A 45 11.25 -0.21 10.56
CA GLU A 45 10.44 -0.17 11.78
C GLU A 45 9.92 1.25 12.06
N PHE A 46 10.73 2.29 11.84
CA PHE A 46 10.29 3.68 11.97
C PHE A 46 9.31 4.09 10.86
N ILE A 47 9.57 3.70 9.60
CA ILE A 47 8.71 4.03 8.46
C ILE A 47 7.37 3.27 8.53
N SER A 48 7.34 2.09 9.15
CA SER A 48 6.12 1.30 9.26
C SER A 48 5.07 1.94 10.17
N VAL A 49 5.47 2.83 11.10
CA VAL A 49 4.54 3.56 11.98
C VAL A 49 3.62 4.50 11.17
N PRO A 50 4.13 5.39 10.30
CA PRO A 50 3.30 6.10 9.32
C PRO A 50 2.42 5.19 8.45
N PHE A 51 2.93 4.05 8.00
CA PHE A 51 2.15 3.10 7.19
C PHE A 51 0.97 2.51 8.00
N PHE A 52 1.19 2.19 9.27
CA PHE A 52 0.14 1.75 10.17
C PHE A 52 -0.95 2.82 10.30
N MET A 53 -0.56 4.09 10.50
CA MET A 53 -1.49 5.21 10.56
C MET A 53 -2.27 5.40 9.26
N LEU A 54 -1.64 5.24 8.10
CA LEU A 54 -2.31 5.26 6.79
C LEU A 54 -3.33 4.12 6.66
N GLY A 55 -3.03 2.93 7.20
CA GLY A 55 -3.98 1.83 7.30
C GLY A 55 -5.20 2.19 8.16
N VAL A 56 -4.99 2.82 9.33
CA VAL A 56 -6.09 3.33 10.18
C VAL A 56 -6.92 4.36 9.45
N ILE A 57 -6.29 5.32 8.77
CA ILE A 57 -6.99 6.33 7.96
C ILE A 57 -7.81 5.65 6.87
N SER A 58 -7.23 4.72 6.11
CA SER A 58 -7.94 3.96 5.07
C SER A 58 -9.15 3.22 5.64
N TRP A 59 -9.02 2.60 6.81
CA TRP A 59 -10.11 1.90 7.48
C TRP A 59 -11.28 2.83 7.85
N MET A 60 -10.96 4.07 8.24
CA MET A 60 -11.93 5.04 8.74
C MET A 60 -12.54 5.95 7.66
N ILE A 61 -11.91 6.07 6.48
CA ILE A 61 -12.44 6.84 5.34
C ILE A 61 -13.91 6.54 5.02
N PRO A 62 -14.40 5.28 5.02
CA PRO A 62 -15.81 4.99 4.79
C PRO A 62 -16.78 5.68 5.75
N THR A 63 -16.33 5.94 6.99
CA THR A 63 -17.09 6.65 8.02
C THR A 63 -16.95 8.16 7.87
N TRP A 64 -15.75 8.65 7.51
CA TRP A 64 -15.45 10.08 7.44
C TRP A 64 -15.90 10.76 6.15
N ALA A 65 -15.79 10.07 5.01
CA ALA A 65 -16.03 10.67 3.71
C ALA A 65 -17.51 10.82 3.36
N ALA A 66 -18.40 10.09 4.04
CA ALA A 66 -19.85 10.08 3.82
C ALA A 66 -20.20 10.06 2.30
N ASP A 67 -20.85 11.10 1.80
CA ASP A 67 -21.29 11.21 0.40
C ASP A 67 -20.13 11.34 -0.60
N ASN A 68 -18.95 11.77 -0.14
CA ASN A 68 -17.76 11.97 -0.98
C ASN A 68 -16.93 10.69 -1.17
N LEU A 69 -17.38 9.54 -0.67
CA LEU A 69 -16.59 8.31 -0.67
C LEU A 69 -16.08 7.91 -2.06
N LYS A 70 -16.89 8.12 -3.12
CA LYS A 70 -16.49 7.84 -4.51
C LYS A 70 -15.31 8.71 -4.95
N GLN A 71 -15.37 10.02 -4.67
CA GLN A 71 -14.30 10.96 -4.99
C GLN A 71 -13.03 10.63 -4.21
N VAL A 72 -13.15 10.32 -2.92
CA VAL A 72 -11.99 9.88 -2.12
C VAL A 72 -11.39 8.60 -2.71
N GLY A 73 -12.21 7.63 -3.12
CA GLY A 73 -11.73 6.41 -3.78
C GLY A 73 -10.97 6.64 -5.09
N LEU A 74 -11.34 7.67 -5.88
CA LEU A 74 -10.58 8.05 -7.07
C LEU A 74 -9.25 8.73 -6.70
N VAL A 75 -9.24 9.60 -5.70
CA VAL A 75 -8.02 10.32 -5.32
C VAL A 75 -7.02 9.38 -4.62
N SER A 76 -7.45 8.71 -3.56
CA SER A 76 -6.54 7.87 -2.75
C SER A 76 -6.41 6.45 -3.32
N GLY A 77 -7.53 5.78 -3.60
CA GLY A 77 -7.55 4.40 -4.06
C GLY A 77 -6.99 4.20 -5.48
N VAL A 78 -7.12 5.20 -6.36
CA VAL A 78 -6.56 5.18 -7.72
C VAL A 78 -5.31 6.05 -7.80
N GLY A 79 -5.44 7.36 -7.56
CA GLY A 79 -4.36 8.32 -7.77
C GLY A 79 -3.11 8.05 -6.93
N LEU A 80 -3.23 8.00 -5.60
CA LEU A 80 -2.07 7.80 -4.73
C LEU A 80 -1.44 6.41 -4.90
N ASN A 81 -2.26 5.37 -5.07
CA ASN A 81 -1.75 4.03 -5.37
C ASN A 81 -1.03 3.98 -6.74
N ALA A 82 -1.51 4.71 -7.75
CA ALA A 82 -0.84 4.79 -9.04
C ALA A 82 0.51 5.50 -8.93
N VAL A 83 0.62 6.56 -8.12
CA VAL A 83 1.91 7.20 -7.82
C VAL A 83 2.88 6.19 -7.19
N PHE A 84 2.40 5.39 -6.24
CA PHE A 84 3.21 4.33 -5.63
C PHE A 84 3.74 3.34 -6.67
N VAL A 85 2.88 2.83 -7.56
CA VAL A 85 3.27 1.92 -8.63
C VAL A 85 4.27 2.58 -9.58
N VAL A 86 4.05 3.83 -9.98
CA VAL A 86 4.97 4.56 -10.88
C VAL A 86 6.35 4.71 -10.25
N VAL A 87 6.44 5.07 -8.97
CA VAL A 87 7.71 5.19 -8.26
C VAL A 87 8.42 3.84 -8.15
N THR A 88 7.70 2.77 -7.82
CA THR A 88 8.27 1.41 -7.79
C THR A 88 8.80 1.01 -9.17
N MET A 89 8.02 1.20 -10.23
CA MET A 89 8.43 0.86 -11.59
C MET A 89 9.61 1.70 -12.07
N TYR A 90 9.71 2.98 -11.65
CA TYR A 90 10.87 3.82 -11.92
C TYR A 90 12.14 3.22 -11.28
N HIS A 91 12.10 2.87 -9.99
CA HIS A 91 13.25 2.27 -9.32
C HIS A 91 13.65 0.91 -9.89
N VAL A 92 12.68 0.12 -10.35
CA VAL A 92 12.94 -1.13 -11.10
C VAL A 92 13.60 -0.82 -12.44
N SER A 93 13.17 0.21 -13.17
CA SER A 93 13.67 0.55 -14.51
C SER A 93 15.13 1.04 -14.51
N ILE A 94 15.59 1.61 -13.40
CA ILE A 94 16.98 2.04 -13.21
C ILE A 94 17.80 1.00 -12.42
N GLU A 95 17.27 -0.21 -12.24
CA GLU A 95 17.93 -1.34 -11.55
C GLU A 95 18.32 -1.03 -10.10
N ALA A 96 17.64 -0.08 -9.44
CA ALA A 96 17.90 0.28 -8.04
C ALA A 96 17.23 -0.69 -7.05
N VAL A 97 16.15 -1.35 -7.46
CA VAL A 97 15.44 -2.40 -6.69
C VAL A 97 14.96 -3.50 -7.63
N ASN A 98 14.78 -4.70 -7.10
CA ASN A 98 14.10 -5.77 -7.81
C ASN A 98 12.59 -5.51 -7.91
N PHE A 99 11.95 -6.09 -8.92
CA PHE A 99 10.49 -6.09 -9.00
C PHE A 99 9.91 -6.97 -7.90
N ASP A 100 9.15 -6.36 -6.98
CA ASP A 100 8.40 -7.05 -5.93
C ASP A 100 6.95 -7.32 -6.38
N PRO A 101 6.62 -8.56 -6.82
CA PRO A 101 5.27 -8.90 -7.22
C PRO A 101 4.29 -8.98 -6.03
N PHE A 102 4.77 -9.29 -4.82
CA PHE A 102 3.93 -9.40 -3.63
C PHE A 102 3.37 -8.05 -3.21
N ASN A 103 4.11 -6.97 -3.45
CA ASN A 103 3.62 -5.62 -3.25
C ASN A 103 2.85 -5.08 -4.45
N THR A 104 3.46 -5.17 -5.65
CA THR A 104 2.99 -4.40 -6.81
C THR A 104 1.67 -4.94 -7.37
N ILE A 105 1.50 -6.27 -7.44
CA ILE A 105 0.30 -6.87 -8.03
C ILE A 105 -0.95 -6.55 -7.21
N PRO A 106 -0.96 -6.74 -5.86
CA PRO A 106 -2.11 -6.33 -5.05
C PRO A 106 -2.48 -4.85 -5.19
N ILE A 107 -1.50 -3.95 -5.29
CA ILE A 107 -1.77 -2.52 -5.47
C ILE A 107 -2.45 -2.25 -6.82
N VAL A 108 -1.99 -2.88 -7.91
CA VAL A 108 -2.64 -2.77 -9.23
C VAL A 108 -4.08 -3.31 -9.21
N ILE A 109 -4.31 -4.41 -8.48
CA ILE A 109 -5.65 -4.94 -8.26
C ILE A 109 -6.51 -3.92 -7.50
N PHE A 110 -5.99 -3.33 -6.41
CA PHE A 110 -6.70 -2.28 -5.67
C PHE A 110 -7.04 -1.09 -6.56
N ILE A 111 -6.09 -0.57 -7.34
CA ILE A 111 -6.33 0.53 -8.29
C ILE A 111 -7.50 0.21 -9.22
N THR A 112 -7.47 -0.98 -9.82
CA THR A 112 -8.51 -1.43 -10.76
C THR A 112 -9.88 -1.51 -10.08
N LEU A 113 -9.93 -2.08 -8.88
CA LEU A 113 -11.16 -2.23 -8.12
C LEU A 113 -11.71 -0.89 -7.62
N PHE A 114 -10.84 0.02 -7.15
CA PHE A 114 -11.23 1.38 -6.74
C PHE A 114 -11.74 2.18 -7.93
N PHE A 115 -11.06 2.13 -9.08
CA PHE A 115 -11.50 2.80 -10.30
C PHE A 115 -12.90 2.34 -10.71
N TRP A 116 -13.12 1.02 -10.72
CA TRP A 116 -14.42 0.46 -11.07
C TRP A 116 -15.51 0.85 -10.06
N LYS A 117 -15.26 0.68 -8.75
CA LYS A 117 -16.27 0.90 -7.71
C LYS A 117 -16.52 2.37 -7.37
N SER A 118 -15.61 3.27 -7.71
CA SER A 118 -15.86 4.70 -7.59
C SER A 118 -16.65 5.28 -8.77
N ARG A 119 -16.78 4.55 -9.88
CA ARG A 119 -17.51 4.99 -11.09
C ARG A 119 -18.83 4.28 -11.34
N ALA A 120 -19.02 3.09 -10.78
CA ALA A 120 -20.32 2.42 -10.68
C ALA A 120 -21.23 3.17 -9.69
#